data_AF-A0A7N0V886-F1
#
_entry.id   AF-A0A7N0V886-F1
#
_cell.length_a   1.000
_cell.length_b   1.000
_cell.length_c   1.000
_cell.angle_alpha   90.00
_cell.angle_beta   90.00
_cell.angle_gamma   90.00
#
_symmetry.space_group_name_H-M   'P 1'
#
loop_
_entity.id
_entity.type
_entity.pdbx_description
1 polymer ?
#
loop_
_entity_poly.entity_id
_entity_poly.type
_entity_poly.pdbx_seq_one_letter_code
_entity_poly.pdbx_strand_id
1 'polypeptide(L)'
;MVISYLFKRYGAYLRSRWEKTLLWDLIEPYRRPKTFTPVVIIYVAGFYTGVVGAAITEQRYKERYWEKHPGENVPLMRPKFYFAPWRVIRGEALPPDQGND
;
A
#
# COMPACT_ATOMS: atom_id res chain seq x y z
N MET A 1 -27.15 -47.77 36.09
CA MET A 1 -27.71 -46.63 35.33
C MET A 1 -27.07 -45.27 35.68
N VAL A 2 -26.77 -44.96 36.96
CA VAL A 2 -26.20 -43.65 37.34
C VAL A 2 -24.79 -43.40 36.80
N ILE A 3 -23.93 -44.43 36.79
CA ILE A 3 -22.54 -44.34 36.31
C ILE A 3 -22.48 -44.02 34.80
N SER A 4 -23.33 -44.66 34.00
CA SER A 4 -23.42 -44.38 32.56
C SER A 4 -23.98 -42.98 32.27
N TYR A 5 -24.94 -42.51 33.07
CA TYR A 5 -25.48 -41.15 32.96
C TYR A 5 -24.41 -40.08 33.28
N LEU A 6 -23.65 -40.25 34.36
CA LEU A 6 -22.57 -39.34 34.74
C LEU A 6 -21.47 -39.31 33.68
N PHE A 7 -21.09 -40.46 33.14
CA PHE A 7 -20.08 -40.56 32.09
C PHE A 7 -20.54 -39.88 30.79
N LYS A 8 -21.81 -40.06 30.43
CA LYS A 8 -22.41 -39.40 29.26
C LYS A 8 -22.46 -37.87 29.42
N ARG A 9 -22.81 -37.39 30.63
CA ARG A 9 -22.81 -35.96 30.97
C ARG A 9 -21.40 -35.36 30.97
N TYR A 10 -20.42 -36.08 31.50
CA TYR A 10 -19.03 -35.67 31.50
C TYR A 10 -18.44 -35.61 30.08
N GLY A 11 -18.74 -36.62 29.24
CA GLY A 11 -18.34 -36.62 27.83
C GLY A 11 -18.97 -35.46 27.05
N ALA A 12 -20.26 -35.17 27.27
CA ALA A 12 -20.93 -34.02 26.66
C ALA A 12 -20.33 -32.68 27.12
N TYR A 13 -19.99 -32.57 28.41
CA TYR A 13 -19.32 -31.39 28.97
C TYR A 13 -17.94 -31.17 28.33
N LEU A 14 -17.09 -32.21 28.30
CA LEU A 14 -15.77 -32.15 27.66
C LEU A 14 -15.88 -31.75 26.19
N ARG A 15 -16.82 -32.36 25.45
CA ARG A 15 -17.06 -32.03 24.04
C ARG A 15 -17.43 -30.56 23.85
N SER A 16 -18.39 -30.05 24.62
CA SER A 16 -18.81 -28.64 24.55
C SER A 16 -17.68 -27.66 24.90
N ARG A 17 -16.73 -28.08 25.76
CA ARG A 17 -15.56 -27.28 26.12
C ARG A 17 -14.53 -27.25 24.98
N TRP A 18 -14.30 -28.38 24.33
CA TRP A 18 -13.42 -28.51 23.17
C TRP A 18 -13.95 -27.78 21.94
N GLU A 19 -15.26 -27.86 21.67
CA GLU A 19 -15.88 -27.14 20.55
C GLU A 19 -15.71 -25.61 20.72
N LYS A 20 -15.79 -25.10 21.95
CA LYS A 20 -15.54 -23.67 22.24
C LYS A 20 -14.08 -23.28 22.01
N THR A 21 -13.10 -24.06 22.48
CA THR A 21 -11.67 -23.74 22.26
C THR A 21 -11.30 -23.79 20.78
N LEU A 22 -11.82 -24.79 20.05
CA LEU A 22 -11.59 -24.93 18.62
C LEU A 22 -12.19 -23.77 17.83
N LEU A 23 -13.37 -23.27 18.21
CA LEU A 23 -13.96 -22.06 17.62
C LEU A 23 -13.09 -20.83 17.84
N TRP A 24 -12.48 -20.68 19.01
CA TRP A 24 -11.56 -19.57 19.29
C TRP A 24 -10.25 -19.69 18.49
N ASP A 25 -9.71 -20.89 18.34
CA ASP A 25 -8.50 -21.12 17.53
C ASP A 25 -8.76 -20.85 16.04
N LEU A 26 -9.95 -21.17 15.54
CA LEU A 26 -10.36 -20.89 14.17
C LEU A 26 -10.52 -19.39 13.88
N ILE A 27 -10.89 -18.58 14.87
CA ILE A 27 -11.12 -17.13 14.69
C ILE A 27 -9.84 -16.29 14.91
N GLU A 28 -8.84 -16.84 15.60
CA GLU A 28 -7.57 -16.16 15.91
C GLU A 28 -6.85 -15.60 14.66
N PRO A 29 -6.83 -16.26 13.48
CA PRO A 29 -6.21 -15.71 12.26
C PRO A 29 -6.95 -14.51 11.67
N TYR A 30 -8.26 -14.38 11.91
CA TYR A 30 -9.08 -13.28 11.42
C TYR A 30 -9.10 -12.09 12.39
N ARG A 31 -8.50 -12.28 13.57
CA ARG A 31 -8.34 -11.21 14.54
C ARG A 31 -7.29 -10.23 14.03
N ARG A 32 -7.49 -8.94 14.30
CA ARG A 32 -6.56 -7.87 13.91
C ARG A 32 -5.13 -8.24 14.38
N PRO A 33 -4.10 -8.13 13.51
CA PRO A 33 -2.73 -8.40 13.92
C PRO A 33 -2.35 -7.50 15.11
N LYS A 34 -1.74 -8.10 16.14
CA LYS A 34 -1.35 -7.40 17.37
C LYS A 34 -0.29 -6.32 17.11
N THR A 35 0.41 -6.40 15.98
CA THR A 35 1.53 -5.53 15.64
C THR A 35 1.23 -4.62 14.46
N PHE A 36 1.74 -3.39 14.53
CA PHE A 36 1.65 -2.39 13.47
C PHE A 36 2.67 -2.62 12.33
N THR A 37 3.60 -3.54 12.52
CA THR A 37 4.70 -3.88 11.60
C THR A 37 4.26 -4.20 10.17
N PRO A 38 3.29 -5.09 9.90
CA PRO A 38 2.91 -5.40 8.52
C PRO A 38 2.36 -4.18 7.77
N VAL A 39 1.68 -3.29 8.48
CA VAL A 39 1.15 -2.05 7.91
C VAL A 39 2.29 -1.12 7.48
N VAL A 40 3.28 -0.89 8.36
CA VAL A 40 4.47 -0.07 8.05
C VAL A 40 5.22 -0.63 6.85
N ILE A 41 5.44 -1.95 6.79
CA ILE A 41 6.17 -2.59 5.69
C ILE A 41 5.47 -2.32 4.35
N ILE A 42 4.15 -2.48 4.29
CA ILE A 42 3.39 -2.23 3.05
C ILE A 42 3.47 -0.77 2.64
N TYR A 43 3.36 0.17 3.58
CA TYR A 43 3.48 1.59 3.28
C TYR A 43 4.87 1.98 2.78
N VAL A 44 5.93 1.48 3.42
CA VAL A 44 7.31 1.73 3.00
C VAL A 44 7.56 1.15 1.62
N ALA A 45 7.15 -0.10 1.38
CA ALA A 45 7.27 -0.74 0.08
C ALA A 45 6.54 0.06 -1.01
N GLY A 46 5.27 0.39 -0.79
CA GLY A 46 4.47 1.16 -1.75
C GLY A 46 5.05 2.55 -2.04
N PHE A 47 5.54 3.25 -1.02
CA PHE A 47 6.17 4.56 -1.17
C PHE A 47 7.41 4.48 -2.07
N TYR A 48 8.36 3.59 -1.76
CA TYR A 48 9.59 3.47 -2.54
C TYR A 48 9.35 2.94 -3.95
N THR A 49 8.40 2.03 -4.15
CA THR A 49 7.99 1.61 -5.49
C THR A 49 7.45 2.79 -6.31
N GLY A 50 6.66 3.67 -5.69
CA GLY A 50 6.17 4.90 -6.32
C GLY A 50 7.30 5.87 -6.71
N VAL A 51 8.26 6.09 -5.82
CA VAL A 51 9.43 6.97 -6.08
C VAL A 51 10.28 6.43 -7.23
N VAL A 52 10.57 5.13 -7.24
CA VAL A 52 11.33 4.48 -8.33
C VAL A 52 10.58 4.60 -9.65
N GLY A 53 9.27 4.32 -9.66
CA GLY A 53 8.45 4.48 -10.87
C GLY A 53 8.44 5.90 -11.40
N ALA A 54 8.31 6.90 -10.53
CA ALA A 54 8.37 8.31 -10.90
C ALA A 54 9.74 8.68 -11.50
N ALA A 55 10.84 8.23 -10.88
CA ALA A 55 12.18 8.47 -11.37
C ALA A 55 12.39 7.88 -12.77
N ILE A 56 11.91 6.66 -13.04
CA ILE A 56 11.98 6.05 -14.38
C ILE A 56 11.21 6.89 -15.41
N THR A 57 10.02 7.39 -15.05
CA THR A 57 9.24 8.22 -15.98
C THR A 57 9.90 9.56 -16.26
N GLU A 58 10.53 10.17 -15.26
CA GLU A 58 11.30 11.40 -15.41
C GLU A 58 12.48 11.19 -16.36
N GLN A 59 13.23 10.10 -16.19
CA GLN A 59 14.39 9.83 -17.06
C GLN A 59 13.97 9.59 -18.51
N ARG A 60 12.93 8.78 -18.75
CA ARG A 60 12.40 8.58 -20.10
C ARG A 60 11.91 9.88 -20.75
N TYR A 61 11.31 10.77 -19.96
CA TYR A 61 10.90 12.09 -20.43
C TYR A 61 12.12 12.91 -20.89
N LYS A 62 13.20 12.88 -20.11
CA LYS A 62 14.44 13.59 -20.44
C LYS A 62 15.14 13.06 -21.67
N GLU A 63 15.25 11.74 -21.79
CA GLU A 63 15.81 11.09 -22.97
C GLU A 63 15.07 11.51 -24.24
N ARG A 64 13.74 11.44 -24.24
CA ARG A 64 12.90 11.86 -25.37
C ARG A 64 13.00 13.36 -25.67
N TYR A 65 13.19 14.20 -24.66
CA TYR A 65 13.38 15.64 -24.86
C TYR A 65 14.71 15.93 -25.57
N TRP A 66 15.79 15.28 -25.13
CA TRP A 66 17.12 15.42 -25.73
C TRP A 66 17.21 14.93 -27.17
N GLU A 67 16.45 13.90 -27.54
CA GLU A 67 16.34 13.47 -28.93
C GLU A 67 15.84 14.60 -29.86
N LYS A 68 14.94 15.47 -29.35
CA LYS A 68 14.37 16.59 -30.10
C LYS A 68 15.17 17.90 -29.95
N HIS A 69 15.79 18.12 -28.79
CA HIS A 69 16.46 19.37 -28.44
C HIS A 69 17.89 19.11 -27.94
N PRO A 70 18.86 18.88 -28.84
CA PRO A 70 20.24 18.61 -28.45
C PRO A 70 20.88 19.85 -27.83
N GLY A 71 21.47 19.69 -26.65
CA GLY A 71 22.22 20.75 -25.95
C GLY A 71 21.37 21.73 -25.13
N GLU A 72 20.06 21.55 -25.07
CA GLU A 72 19.17 22.34 -24.22
C GLU A 72 18.99 21.70 -22.84
N ASN A 73 18.83 22.54 -21.81
CA ASN A 73 18.53 22.07 -20.46
C ASN A 73 17.11 21.51 -20.40
N VAL A 74 16.98 20.25 -20.00
CA VAL A 74 15.65 19.62 -19.96
C VAL A 74 14.79 20.25 -18.85
N PRO A 75 13.55 20.68 -19.17
CA PRO A 75 12.61 21.07 -18.15
C PRO A 75 12.28 19.91 -17.21
N LEU A 76 11.93 20.21 -15.97
CA LEU A 76 11.49 19.18 -15.02
C LEU A 76 10.07 18.74 -15.37
N MET A 77 9.82 17.43 -15.47
CA MET A 77 8.49 16.94 -15.82
C MET A 77 7.45 17.41 -14.79
N ARG A 78 6.22 17.66 -15.24
CA ARG A 78 5.13 17.94 -14.31
C ARG A 78 4.85 16.70 -13.43
N PRO A 79 4.83 16.84 -12.10
CA PRO A 79 4.47 15.76 -11.20
C PRO A 79 3.03 15.28 -11.46
N LYS A 80 2.87 13.97 -11.68
CA LYS A 80 1.56 13.36 -11.94
C LYS A 80 0.63 13.36 -10.73
N PHE A 81 1.19 13.28 -9.53
CA PHE A 81 0.46 13.18 -8.26
C PHE A 81 0.27 14.53 -7.54
N TYR A 82 0.68 15.64 -8.17
CA TYR A 82 0.53 16.98 -7.60
C TYR A 82 -0.50 17.78 -8.40
N PHE A 83 -1.66 17.97 -7.80
CA PHE A 83 -2.78 18.67 -8.41
C PHE A 83 -2.72 20.19 -8.24
N ALA A 84 -1.87 20.68 -7.36
CA ALA A 84 -1.69 22.10 -7.15
C ALA A 84 -0.91 22.75 -8.32
N PRO A 85 -0.93 24.09 -8.42
CA PRO A 85 -0.16 24.82 -9.42
C PRO A 85 1.33 24.44 -9.36
N TRP A 86 1.88 23.96 -10.48
CA TRP A 86 3.27 23.54 -10.61
C TRP A 86 4.13 24.71 -11.11
N ARG A 87 5.38 24.81 -10.64
CA ARG A 87 6.33 25.89 -11.01
C ARG A 87 5.74 27.29 -10.78
N VAL A 88 5.26 27.56 -9.56
CA VAL A 88 4.76 28.89 -9.18
C VAL A 88 5.93 29.80 -8.85
N ILE A 89 6.08 30.89 -9.60
CA ILE A 89 7.06 31.95 -9.33
C ILE A 89 6.28 33.25 -9.12
N ARG A 90 6.51 33.92 -7.98
CA ARG A 90 5.81 35.17 -7.61
C ARG A 90 4.27 35.08 -7.66
N GLY A 91 3.71 33.90 -7.35
CA GLY A 91 2.26 33.69 -7.28
C GLY A 91 1.59 33.29 -8.59
N GLU A 92 2.31 33.30 -9.71
CA GLU A 92 1.80 32.87 -11.01
C GLU A 92 2.36 31.50 -11.38
N ALA A 93 1.48 30.61 -11.86
CA ALA A 93 1.90 29.34 -12.43
C ALA A 93 2.58 29.61 -13.78
N LEU A 94 3.84 29.17 -13.93
CA LEU A 94 4.49 29.24 -15.24
C LEU A 94 3.66 28.46 -16.27
N PRO A 95 3.52 28.97 -17.51
CA PRO A 95 2.80 28.24 -18.55
C PRO A 95 3.44 26.85 -18.70
N PRO A 96 2.62 25.79 -18.90
CA PRO A 96 3.17 24.50 -19.28
C PRO A 96 4.02 24.75 -20.53
N ASP A 97 5.29 24.33 -20.51
CA ASP A 97 6.20 24.50 -21.64
C ASP A 97 5.43 24.27 -22.94
N GLN A 98 5.39 25.31 -23.78
CA GLN A 98 4.69 25.32 -25.05
C GLN A 98 5.40 24.34 -25.98
N GLY A 99 5.18 23.05 -25.78
CA GLY A 99 5.35 22.03 -26.81
C GLY A 99 4.22 22.19 -27.81
N ASN A 100 4.29 23.26 -28.61
CA ASN A 100 3.81 23.16 -29.97
C ASN A 100 4.73 22.15 -30.68
N ASP A 101 4.10 21.20 -31.38
CA ASP A 101 4.63 20.19 -32.31
C ASP A 101 4.65 18.73 -31.78
#